data_AF-A0A7W1WXH0-F1
#
_entry.id   AF-A0A7W1WXH0-F1
#
_cell.length_a   1.000
_cell.length_b   1.000
_cell.length_c   1.000
_cell.angle_alpha   90.00
_cell.angle_beta   90.00
_cell.angle_gamma   90.00
#
_symmetry.space_group_name_H-M   'P 1'
#
loop_
_entity.id
_entity.type
_entity.pdbx_description
1 polymer ?
#
loop_
_entity_poly.entity_id
_entity_poly.type
_entity_poly.pdbx_seq_one_letter_code
_entity_poly.pdbx_strand_id
1 'polypeptide(L)'
;MLQLLSADTHIPYLGSLLQKLTGLPEAEAETLLDKAVQHGFIDLPEAPESIAGGTIEELLPKLLPSLADGRVLLADDQGFCLGQSGFEDEEAEAIAGMAADLVSMHERHQALLGRHLGIDGSSWALIDAVGQSELGFWTLHVGEQKFLLILEGMPHLNRQPFVDLMSVLIRRYLDY
;
A
#
# COMPACT_ATOMS: atom_id res chain seq x y z
N MET A 1 16.49 -17.51 -22.77
CA MET A 1 15.28 -18.20 -22.25
C MET A 1 15.56 -18.51 -20.79
N LEU A 2 15.32 -17.53 -19.91
CA LEU A 2 15.75 -17.56 -18.51
C LEU A 2 14.54 -17.91 -17.64
N GLN A 3 14.56 -19.14 -17.10
CA GLN A 3 13.81 -19.50 -15.91
C GLN A 3 14.30 -18.63 -14.75
N LEU A 4 13.41 -17.88 -14.11
CA LEU A 4 13.66 -17.34 -12.78
C LEU A 4 12.71 -18.05 -11.82
N LEU A 5 13.33 -19.01 -11.14
CA LEU A 5 12.79 -19.92 -10.15
C LEU A 5 12.22 -19.17 -8.94
N SER A 6 11.24 -19.82 -8.34
CA SER A 6 10.79 -19.65 -6.95
C SER A 6 11.93 -19.24 -6.02
N ALA A 7 11.85 -18.02 -5.50
CA ALA A 7 12.66 -17.62 -4.36
C ALA A 7 11.94 -18.05 -3.07
N ASP A 8 12.16 -19.30 -2.65
CA ASP A 8 12.08 -19.74 -1.25
C ASP A 8 13.27 -19.12 -0.50
N THR A 9 13.29 -17.78 -0.37
CA THR A 9 14.39 -17.07 0.28
C THR A 9 13.89 -16.51 1.60
N HIS A 10 14.31 -17.14 2.70
CA HIS A 10 14.34 -16.50 4.02
C HIS A 10 14.97 -15.12 3.85
N ILE A 11 14.26 -14.04 4.16
CA ILE A 11 14.79 -12.67 4.15
C ILE A 11 15.88 -12.60 5.23
N PRO A 12 17.20 -12.65 4.93
CA PRO A 12 18.23 -12.79 5.95
C PRO A 12 18.78 -11.43 6.42
N TYR A 13 18.24 -10.30 5.96
CA TYR A 13 18.76 -8.98 6.28
C TYR A 13 17.61 -8.01 6.60
N LEU A 14 17.04 -8.17 7.81
CA LEU A 14 16.02 -7.26 8.32
C LEU A 14 16.50 -5.80 8.28
N GLY A 15 17.76 -5.54 8.66
CA GLY A 15 18.35 -4.19 8.63
C GLY A 15 18.30 -3.54 7.24
N SER A 16 18.86 -4.18 6.21
CA SER A 16 18.86 -3.61 4.85
C SER A 16 17.45 -3.49 4.26
N LEU A 17 16.55 -4.41 4.59
CA LEU A 17 15.14 -4.32 4.22
C LEU A 17 14.47 -3.10 4.87
N LEU A 18 14.66 -2.89 6.18
CA LEU A 18 14.11 -1.75 6.91
C LEU A 18 14.65 -0.43 6.35
N GLN A 19 15.93 -0.35 6.03
CA GLN A 19 16.50 0.84 5.39
C GLN A 19 15.84 1.14 4.05
N LYS A 20 15.63 0.12 3.22
CA LYS A 20 14.96 0.29 1.92
C LYS A 20 13.50 0.73 2.07
N LEU A 21 12.76 0.13 3.01
CA LEU A 21 11.35 0.46 3.25
C LEU A 21 11.16 1.87 3.83
N THR A 22 12.08 2.31 4.69
CA THR A 22 11.93 3.55 5.46
C THR A 22 12.71 4.73 4.86
N GLY A 23 13.73 4.46 4.04
CA GLY A 23 14.71 5.46 3.63
C GLY A 23 15.62 5.95 4.76
N LEU A 24 15.60 5.30 5.94
CA LEU A 24 16.35 5.71 7.12
C LEU A 24 17.67 4.92 7.27
N PRO A 25 18.67 5.46 8.00
CA PRO A 25 19.80 4.68 8.47
C PRO A 25 19.36 3.49 9.33
N GLU A 26 20.12 2.39 9.31
CA GLU A 26 19.76 1.11 9.96
C GLU A 26 19.34 1.29 11.43
N ALA A 27 20.14 1.98 12.24
CA ALA A 27 19.82 2.20 13.66
C ALA A 27 18.52 3.00 13.88
N GLU A 28 18.21 3.96 13.01
CA GLU A 28 16.97 4.73 13.08
C GLU A 28 15.77 3.90 12.61
N ALA A 29 15.96 3.07 11.58
CA ALA A 29 14.94 2.16 11.06
C ALA A 29 14.59 1.05 12.08
N GLU A 30 15.58 0.51 12.79
CA GLU A 30 15.38 -0.43 13.91
C GLU A 30 14.61 0.25 15.06
N THR A 31 15.02 1.47 15.44
CA THR A 31 14.30 2.25 16.47
C THR A 31 12.85 2.52 16.07
N LEU A 32 12.58 2.74 14.79
CA LEU A 32 11.23 2.92 14.27
C LEU A 32 10.42 1.63 14.34
N LEU A 33 11.02 0.49 13.97
CA LEU A 33 10.38 -0.83 14.10
C LEU A 33 10.02 -1.13 15.57
N ASP A 34 10.95 -0.92 16.49
CA ASP A 34 10.72 -1.14 17.92
C ASP A 34 9.53 -0.30 18.44
N LYS A 35 9.47 0.96 18.04
CA LYS A 35 8.34 1.84 18.39
C LYS A 35 7.04 1.36 17.75
N ALA A 36 7.07 0.97 16.48
CA ALA A 36 5.88 0.48 15.77
C ALA A 36 5.32 -0.78 16.45
N VAL A 37 6.18 -1.70 16.88
CA VAL A 37 5.80 -2.88 17.66
C VAL A 37 5.27 -2.49 19.04
N GLN A 38 5.97 -1.62 19.77
CA GLN A 38 5.56 -1.15 21.10
C GLN A 38 4.18 -0.47 21.08
N HIS A 39 3.85 0.24 20.00
CA HIS A 39 2.56 0.91 19.81
C HIS A 39 1.48 0.02 19.19
N GLY A 40 1.79 -1.24 18.85
CA GLY A 40 0.84 -2.17 18.25
C GLY A 40 0.49 -1.87 16.79
N PHE A 41 1.35 -1.16 16.07
CA PHE A 41 1.19 -0.91 14.63
C PHE A 41 1.70 -2.06 13.77
N ILE A 42 2.67 -2.83 14.27
CA ILE A 42 3.24 -4.00 13.60
C ILE A 42 3.25 -5.16 14.59
N ASP A 43 2.86 -6.35 14.13
CA ASP A 43 2.99 -7.60 14.85
C ASP A 43 4.14 -8.43 14.26
N LEU A 44 4.86 -9.17 15.11
CA LEU A 44 6.00 -10.02 14.74
C LEU A 44 5.68 -11.47 15.14
N PRO A 45 4.80 -12.16 14.39
CA PRO A 45 4.35 -13.49 14.75
C PRO A 45 5.51 -14.51 14.70
N GLU A 46 5.49 -15.48 15.63
CA GLU A 46 6.49 -16.56 15.67
C GLU A 46 6.44 -17.45 14.41
N ALA A 47 5.26 -17.55 13.79
CA ALA A 47 5.01 -18.30 12.57
C ALA A 47 4.32 -17.39 11.53
N PRO A 48 5.09 -16.59 10.77
CA PRO A 48 4.51 -15.75 9.72
C PRO A 48 3.92 -16.60 8.59
N GLU A 49 2.83 -16.11 7.99
CA GLU A 49 2.25 -16.74 6.80
C GLU A 49 3.21 -16.67 5.61
N SER A 50 3.18 -17.71 4.77
CA SER A 50 4.00 -17.74 3.55
C SER A 50 3.48 -16.73 2.54
N ILE A 51 4.37 -15.87 2.04
CA ILE A 51 4.03 -14.92 0.96
C ILE A 51 3.58 -15.71 -0.27
N ALA A 52 2.39 -15.39 -0.79
CA ALA A 52 1.83 -16.04 -1.96
C ALA A 52 2.82 -16.01 -3.15
N GLY A 53 2.99 -17.17 -3.79
CA GLY A 53 3.71 -17.30 -5.06
C GLY A 53 2.81 -16.97 -6.25
N GLY A 54 3.40 -16.44 -7.32
CA GLY A 54 2.69 -16.08 -8.56
C GLY A 54 3.14 -14.73 -9.09
N THR A 55 2.61 -14.32 -10.24
CA THR A 55 2.77 -12.95 -10.72
C THR A 55 1.79 -12.01 -10.04
N ILE A 56 2.07 -10.70 -10.03
CA ILE A 56 1.18 -9.71 -9.42
C ILE A 56 -0.21 -9.72 -10.09
N GLU A 57 -0.25 -9.90 -11.41
CA GLU A 57 -1.46 -9.99 -12.22
C GLU A 57 -2.33 -11.20 -11.85
N GLU A 58 -1.72 -12.30 -11.41
CA GLU A 58 -2.43 -13.50 -10.93
C GLU A 58 -2.94 -13.37 -9.50
N LEU A 59 -2.32 -12.50 -8.70
CA LEU A 59 -2.58 -12.34 -7.27
C LEU A 59 -3.58 -11.22 -6.97
N LEU A 60 -3.47 -10.06 -7.65
CA LEU A 60 -4.35 -8.91 -7.40
C LEU A 60 -5.84 -9.26 -7.49
N PRO A 61 -6.35 -9.98 -8.51
CA PRO A 61 -7.78 -10.31 -8.58
C PRO A 61 -8.28 -11.15 -7.39
N LYS A 62 -7.39 -11.86 -6.68
CA LYS A 62 -7.72 -12.66 -5.49
C LYS A 62 -7.68 -11.85 -4.21
N LEU A 63 -6.78 -10.87 -4.11
CA LEU A 63 -6.53 -10.08 -2.91
C LEU A 63 -7.49 -8.89 -2.80
N LEU A 64 -7.64 -8.13 -3.89
CA LEU A 64 -8.39 -6.87 -3.90
C LEU A 64 -9.84 -6.97 -3.39
N PRO A 65 -10.65 -8.00 -3.74
CA PRO A 65 -12.05 -8.08 -3.31
C PRO A 65 -12.26 -8.13 -1.79
N SER A 66 -11.21 -8.44 -1.02
CA SER A 66 -11.29 -8.61 0.44
C SER A 66 -10.88 -7.37 1.23
N LEU A 67 -10.44 -6.31 0.54
CA LEU A 67 -9.88 -5.10 1.17
C LEU A 67 -10.93 -4.06 1.54
N ALA A 68 -12.16 -4.20 1.05
CA ALA A 68 -13.29 -3.36 1.41
C ALA A 68 -14.62 -4.10 1.25
N ASP A 69 -15.70 -3.49 1.74
CA ASP A 69 -17.07 -3.97 1.49
C ASP A 69 -17.54 -3.70 0.04
N GLY A 70 -16.95 -2.69 -0.62
CA GLY A 70 -17.29 -2.28 -1.98
C GLY A 70 -16.21 -2.60 -3.00
N ARG A 71 -16.15 -1.77 -4.04
CA ARG A 71 -15.18 -1.88 -5.14
C ARG A 71 -13.79 -1.44 -4.70
N VAL A 72 -12.77 -2.03 -5.32
CA VAL A 72 -11.37 -1.81 -4.97
C VAL A 72 -10.55 -1.59 -6.22
N LEU A 73 -9.61 -0.65 -6.17
CA LEU A 73 -8.67 -0.35 -7.25
C LEU A 73 -7.29 -0.11 -6.66
N LEU A 74 -6.25 -0.67 -7.29
CA LEU A 74 -4.86 -0.36 -7.01
C LEU A 74 -4.28 0.37 -8.22
N ALA A 75 -3.71 1.54 -7.99
CA ALA A 75 -3.02 2.32 -8.99
C ALA A 75 -1.62 2.74 -8.52
N ASP A 76 -0.74 3.11 -9.43
CA ASP A 76 0.49 3.82 -9.11
C ASP A 76 0.27 5.35 -9.02
N ASP A 77 1.31 6.08 -8.62
CA ASP A 77 1.26 7.54 -8.49
C ASP A 77 1.23 8.32 -9.83
N GLN A 78 1.39 7.62 -10.96
CA GLN A 78 1.25 8.18 -12.30
C GLN A 78 -0.16 7.97 -12.87
N GLY A 79 -1.03 7.28 -12.14
CA GLY A 79 -2.41 7.04 -12.51
C GLY A 79 -2.61 5.82 -13.41
N PHE A 80 -1.67 4.87 -13.40
CA PHE A 80 -1.88 3.58 -14.06
C PHE A 80 -2.59 2.60 -13.14
N CYS A 81 -3.68 2.01 -13.63
CA CYS A 81 -4.37 0.91 -12.95
C CYS A 81 -3.52 -0.37 -12.99
N LEU A 82 -3.19 -0.91 -11.81
CA LEU A 82 -2.46 -2.17 -11.65
C LEU A 82 -3.42 -3.36 -11.49
N GLY A 83 -4.60 -3.12 -10.93
CA GLY A 83 -5.65 -4.13 -10.78
C GLY A 83 -6.87 -3.55 -10.08
N GLN A 84 -8.03 -4.14 -10.36
CA GLN A 84 -9.31 -3.69 -9.82
C GLN A 84 -10.23 -4.87 -9.47
N SER A 85 -11.20 -4.60 -8.59
CA SER A 85 -12.32 -5.49 -8.29
C SER A 85 -13.61 -4.68 -8.24
N GLY A 86 -14.55 -5.03 -9.12
CA GLY A 86 -15.91 -4.49 -9.15
C GLY A 86 -16.08 -3.15 -9.88
N PHE A 87 -14.99 -2.49 -10.27
CA PHE A 87 -15.04 -1.38 -11.22
C PHE A 87 -15.06 -1.92 -12.67
N GLU A 88 -15.66 -1.19 -13.60
CA GLU A 88 -15.45 -1.46 -15.03
C GLU A 88 -14.09 -0.90 -15.47
N ASP A 89 -13.49 -1.44 -16.53
CA ASP A 89 -12.13 -1.06 -16.94
C ASP A 89 -11.99 0.45 -17.25
N GLU A 90 -12.96 1.03 -17.95
CA GLU A 90 -12.97 2.47 -18.26
C GLU A 90 -13.11 3.33 -16.99
N GLU A 91 -13.92 2.86 -16.02
CA GLU A 91 -14.11 3.54 -14.74
C GLU A 91 -12.82 3.46 -13.89
N ALA A 92 -12.15 2.30 -13.87
CA ALA A 92 -10.90 2.10 -13.16
C ALA A 92 -9.77 2.99 -13.71
N GLU A 93 -9.64 3.12 -15.03
CA GLU A 93 -8.66 4.03 -15.65
C GLU A 93 -8.94 5.50 -15.28
N ALA A 94 -10.21 5.93 -15.32
CA ALA A 94 -10.59 7.28 -14.94
C ALA A 94 -10.29 7.59 -13.47
N ILE A 95 -10.59 6.64 -12.56
CA ILE A 95 -10.31 6.80 -11.13
C ILE A 95 -8.80 6.79 -10.86
N ALA A 96 -8.02 5.97 -11.57
CA ALA A 96 -6.57 5.95 -11.43
C ALA A 96 -5.95 7.30 -11.84
N GLY A 97 -6.39 7.89 -12.96
CA GLY A 97 -5.98 9.23 -13.36
C GLY A 97 -6.34 10.30 -12.31
N MET A 98 -7.55 10.24 -11.76
CA MET A 98 -7.97 11.14 -10.67
C MET A 98 -7.12 10.96 -9.40
N ALA A 99 -6.70 9.73 -9.08
CA ALA A 99 -5.83 9.45 -7.94
C ALA A 99 -4.44 10.12 -8.09
N ALA A 100 -3.88 10.13 -9.31
CA ALA A 100 -2.64 10.85 -9.60
C ALA A 100 -2.77 12.37 -9.43
N ASP A 101 -3.91 12.94 -9.84
CA ASP A 101 -4.21 14.36 -9.61
C ASP A 101 -4.30 14.68 -8.11
N LEU A 102 -4.89 13.80 -7.30
CA LEU A 102 -4.96 13.95 -5.84
C LEU A 102 -3.58 13.89 -5.18
N VAL A 103 -2.70 12.98 -5.62
CA VAL A 103 -1.31 12.94 -5.12
C VAL A 103 -0.59 14.23 -5.48
N SER A 104 -0.70 14.67 -6.73
CA SER A 104 -0.11 15.93 -7.21
C SER A 104 -0.62 17.14 -6.43
N MET A 105 -1.91 17.15 -6.09
CA MET A 105 -2.48 18.18 -5.22
C MET A 105 -1.91 18.11 -3.81
N HIS A 106 -1.87 16.93 -3.19
CA HIS A 106 -1.33 16.73 -1.85
C HIS A 106 0.12 17.22 -1.75
N GLU A 107 0.98 16.81 -2.69
CA GLU A 107 2.39 17.18 -2.69
C GLU A 107 2.61 18.69 -2.79
N ARG A 108 1.81 19.39 -3.62
CA ARG A 108 1.85 20.86 -3.70
C ARG A 108 1.47 21.54 -2.39
N HIS A 109 0.66 20.89 -1.56
CA HIS A 109 0.14 21.44 -0.32
C HIS A 109 0.72 20.80 0.95
N GLN A 110 1.70 19.89 0.84
CA GLN A 110 2.27 19.17 1.98
C GLN A 110 2.80 20.07 3.10
N ALA A 111 3.38 21.23 2.74
CA ALA A 111 3.91 22.18 3.72
C ALA A 111 2.80 22.88 4.52
N LEU A 112 1.63 23.11 3.91
CA LEU A 112 0.45 23.62 4.61
C LEU A 112 -0.08 22.54 5.55
N LEU A 113 -0.31 21.33 5.02
CA LEU A 113 -0.89 20.22 5.77
C LEU A 113 -0.02 19.81 6.96
N GLY A 114 1.26 19.48 6.73
CA GLY A 114 2.16 19.02 7.79
C GLY A 114 2.55 20.14 8.76
N ARG A 115 3.11 21.25 8.25
CA ARG A 115 3.72 22.27 9.15
C ARG A 115 2.71 23.18 9.83
N HIS A 116 1.58 23.48 9.20
CA HIS A 116 0.63 24.46 9.73
C HIS A 116 -0.59 23.79 10.38
N LEU A 117 -1.04 22.67 9.82
CA LEU A 117 -2.21 21.95 10.34
C LEU A 117 -1.83 20.72 11.17
N GLY A 118 -0.56 20.30 11.16
CA GLY A 118 -0.11 19.10 11.90
C GLY A 118 -0.68 17.80 11.36
N ILE A 119 -1.00 17.76 10.05
CA ILE A 119 -1.57 16.59 9.38
C ILE A 119 -0.46 15.93 8.57
N ASP A 120 0.04 14.80 9.08
CA ASP A 120 1.14 14.04 8.48
C ASP A 120 0.67 12.94 7.50
N GLY A 121 -0.65 12.80 7.32
CA GLY A 121 -1.24 11.82 6.41
C GLY A 121 -1.37 12.33 4.96
N SER A 122 -1.25 11.42 3.99
CA SER A 122 -1.39 11.72 2.56
C SER A 122 -2.63 11.13 1.90
N SER A 123 -3.48 10.46 2.69
CA SER A 123 -4.72 9.82 2.20
C SER A 123 -5.87 10.81 2.13
N TRP A 124 -6.75 10.63 1.15
CA TRP A 124 -7.93 11.48 0.90
C TRP A 124 -9.20 10.64 0.85
N ALA A 125 -10.37 11.25 1.06
CA ALA A 125 -11.65 10.55 0.89
C ALA A 125 -12.77 11.49 0.46
N LEU A 126 -13.68 10.95 -0.35
CA LEU A 126 -15.03 11.47 -0.51
C LEU A 126 -15.88 10.90 0.62
N ILE A 127 -16.57 11.78 1.34
CA ILE A 127 -17.37 11.42 2.51
C ILE A 127 -18.85 11.74 2.27
N ASP A 128 -19.72 10.88 2.78
CA ASP A 128 -21.15 11.10 2.77
C ASP A 128 -21.58 12.18 3.81
N ALA A 129 -22.88 12.46 3.86
CA ALA A 129 -23.44 13.46 4.77
C ALA A 129 -23.31 13.10 6.26
N VAL A 130 -23.03 11.84 6.61
CA VAL A 130 -22.81 11.39 8.00
C VAL A 130 -21.32 11.19 8.32
N GLY A 131 -20.43 11.49 7.37
CA GLY A 131 -18.97 11.45 7.54
C GLY A 131 -18.34 10.09 7.27
N GLN A 132 -19.07 9.15 6.66
CA GLN A 132 -18.51 7.86 6.24
C GLN A 132 -17.83 7.99 4.89
N SER A 133 -16.70 7.29 4.70
CA SER A 133 -16.00 7.25 3.42
C SER A 133 -16.86 6.54 2.37
N GLU A 134 -17.25 7.25 1.32
CA GLU A 134 -17.85 6.64 0.12
C GLU A 134 -16.75 6.10 -0.78
N LEU A 135 -15.70 6.90 -1.01
CA LEU A 135 -14.54 6.52 -1.82
C LEU A 135 -13.27 7.12 -1.21
N GLY A 136 -12.39 6.27 -0.68
CA GLY A 136 -11.12 6.70 -0.11
C GLY A 136 -9.92 6.38 -1.00
N PHE A 137 -8.84 7.13 -0.82
CA PHE A 137 -7.57 7.05 -1.55
C PHE A 137 -6.45 6.91 -0.52
N TRP A 138 -6.06 5.67 -0.25
CA TRP A 138 -5.01 5.33 0.72
C TRP A 138 -3.66 5.27 0.02
N THR A 139 -2.74 6.14 0.43
CA THR A 139 -1.37 6.10 -0.08
C THR A 139 -0.59 4.96 0.59
N LEU A 140 0.01 4.10 -0.23
CA LEU A 140 0.91 3.05 0.19
C LEU A 140 2.32 3.39 -0.31
N HIS A 141 3.32 3.17 0.54
CA HIS A 141 4.73 3.34 0.20
C HIS A 141 5.46 2.00 0.29
N VAL A 142 6.20 1.67 -0.76
CA VAL A 142 7.09 0.51 -0.81
C VAL A 142 8.44 1.00 -1.29
N GLY A 143 9.31 1.37 -0.34
CA GLY A 143 10.55 2.08 -0.65
C GLY A 143 10.26 3.43 -1.32
N GLU A 144 10.81 3.64 -2.51
CA GLU A 144 10.60 4.87 -3.29
C GLU A 144 9.29 4.85 -4.09
N GLN A 145 8.63 3.69 -4.17
CA GLN A 145 7.44 3.48 -4.99
C GLN A 145 6.19 3.84 -4.19
N LYS A 146 5.31 4.61 -4.82
CA LYS A 146 4.04 5.04 -4.25
C LYS A 146 2.88 4.43 -5.03
N PHE A 147 1.94 3.87 -4.29
CA PHE A 147 0.70 3.31 -4.82
C PHE A 147 -0.49 3.98 -4.15
N LEU A 148 -1.61 4.06 -4.86
CA LEU A 148 -2.89 4.41 -4.29
C LEU A 148 -3.76 3.16 -4.26
N LEU A 149 -4.17 2.78 -3.06
CA LEU A 149 -5.25 1.83 -2.85
C LEU A 149 -6.54 2.64 -2.74
N ILE A 150 -7.43 2.49 -3.71
CA ILE A 150 -8.73 3.16 -3.75
C ILE A 150 -9.80 2.16 -3.32
N LEU A 151 -10.59 2.52 -2.31
CA LEU A 151 -11.61 1.65 -1.74
C LEU A 151 -12.95 2.37 -1.66
N GLU A 152 -13.98 1.71 -2.16
CA GLU A 152 -15.36 2.10 -1.94
C GLU A 152 -15.92 1.42 -0.69
N GLY A 153 -16.59 2.19 0.16
CA GLY A 153 -17.15 1.72 1.41
C GLY A 153 -16.12 1.50 2.53
N MET A 154 -16.44 0.59 3.47
CA MET A 154 -15.63 0.38 4.66
C MET A 154 -14.31 -0.36 4.34
N PRO A 155 -13.13 0.19 4.69
CA PRO A 155 -11.85 -0.47 4.48
C PRO A 155 -11.57 -1.59 5.51
N HIS A 156 -11.03 -2.72 5.05
CA HIS A 156 -10.62 -3.87 5.85
C HIS A 156 -9.09 -4.01 5.97
N LEU A 157 -8.39 -2.89 6.18
CA LEU A 157 -6.92 -2.83 6.18
C LEU A 157 -6.24 -3.41 7.43
N ASN A 158 -7.02 -3.84 8.42
CA ASN A 158 -6.54 -4.44 9.67
C ASN A 158 -6.59 -5.98 9.65
N ARG A 159 -6.55 -6.59 8.47
CA ARG A 159 -6.69 -8.05 8.27
C ARG A 159 -5.56 -8.59 7.39
N GLN A 160 -5.39 -9.91 7.44
CA GLN A 160 -4.36 -10.63 6.67
C GLN A 160 -4.31 -10.28 5.16
N PRO A 161 -5.44 -10.09 4.44
CA PRO A 161 -5.35 -9.78 3.02
C PRO A 161 -4.62 -8.47 2.67
N PHE A 162 -4.63 -7.49 3.58
CA PHE A 162 -3.84 -6.27 3.41
C PHE A 162 -2.34 -6.55 3.58
N VAL A 163 -1.97 -7.40 4.55
CA VAL A 163 -0.58 -7.87 4.73
C VAL A 163 -0.11 -8.65 3.50
N ASP A 164 -0.97 -9.48 2.92
CA ASP A 164 -0.67 -10.24 1.71
C ASP A 164 -0.43 -9.31 0.51
N LEU A 165 -1.29 -8.29 0.33
CA LEU A 165 -1.09 -7.27 -0.70
C LEU A 165 0.26 -6.56 -0.52
N MET A 166 0.55 -6.07 0.67
CA MET A 166 1.81 -5.39 0.96
C MET A 166 3.02 -6.32 0.70
N SER A 167 2.91 -7.59 1.07
CA SER A 167 3.96 -8.59 0.83
C SER A 167 4.22 -8.82 -0.66
N VAL A 168 3.17 -8.86 -1.48
CA VAL A 168 3.27 -8.97 -2.95
C VAL A 168 3.93 -7.73 -3.55
N LEU A 169 3.52 -6.53 -3.10
CA LEU A 169 4.11 -5.28 -3.58
C LEU A 169 5.58 -5.15 -3.17
N ILE A 170 5.91 -5.45 -1.92
CA ILE A 170 7.30 -5.47 -1.42
C ILE A 170 8.14 -6.44 -2.24
N ARG A 171 7.68 -7.69 -2.42
CA ARG A 171 8.40 -8.69 -3.21
C ARG A 171 8.64 -8.25 -4.66
N ARG A 172 7.73 -7.47 -5.24
CA ARG A 172 7.77 -7.08 -6.65
C ARG A 172 8.57 -5.80 -6.90
N TYR A 173 8.45 -4.82 -6.02
CA TYR A 173 8.96 -3.47 -6.25
C TYR A 173 10.13 -3.10 -5.35
N LEU A 174 10.35 -3.84 -4.26
CA LEU A 174 11.51 -3.69 -3.41
C LEU A 174 12.59 -4.70 -3.86
N ASP A 175 13.25 -4.41 -4.98
CA ASP A 175 14.33 -5.25 -5.50
C ASP A 175 15.53 -5.30 -4.52
N TYR A 176 16.19 -6.47 -4.46
CA TYR A 176 17.37 -6.78 -3.62
C TYR A 176 18.67 -6.19 -4.17
#